data_AF-A0A7C4UIA9-F1
#
_entry.id   AF-A0A7C4UIA9-F1
#
_cell.length_a   1.000
_cell.length_b   1.000
_cell.length_c   1.000
_cell.angle_alpha   90.00
_cell.angle_beta   90.00
_cell.angle_gamma   90.00
#
_symmetry.space_group_name_H-M   'P 1'
#
loop_
_entity.id
_entity.type
_entity.pdbx_description
1 polymer ?
#
loop_
_entity_poly.entity_id
_entity_poly.type
_entity_poly.pdbx_seq_one_letter_code
_entity_poly.pdbx_strand_id
1 'polypeptide(L)'
;MRLREEVFFGGFKEIEEEASKVMKSCGRCGPPLVRNGYDPEKIITLIGKVKINRIRLRCKNCGEDIYPLDEAIEVLQMEKE
;
A
#
# COMPACT_ATOMS: atom_id res chain seq x y z
N MET A 1 14.21 16.82 12.44
CA MET A 1 13.99 15.93 11.27
C MET A 1 12.66 15.16 11.32
N ARG A 2 11.73 15.42 12.26
CA ARG A 2 10.50 14.60 12.45
C ARG A 2 9.27 15.05 11.65
N LEU A 3 9.10 16.35 11.40
CA LEU A 3 7.90 16.88 10.76
C LEU A 3 7.66 16.32 9.33
N ARG A 4 8.74 16.14 8.55
CA ARG A 4 8.63 15.60 7.17
C ARG A 4 8.13 14.16 7.16
N GLU A 5 8.65 13.34 8.07
CA GLU A 5 8.22 11.95 8.25
C GLU A 5 6.78 11.89 8.77
N GLU A 6 6.45 12.69 9.77
CA GLU A 6 5.09 12.76 10.33
C GLU A 6 4.04 13.13 9.27
N VAL A 7 4.32 14.17 8.46
CA VAL A 7 3.44 14.58 7.37
C VAL A 7 3.33 13.49 6.30
N PHE A 8 4.45 12.87 5.94
CA PHE A 8 4.45 11.78 4.95
C PHE A 8 3.63 10.58 5.42
N PHE A 9 3.89 10.07 6.64
CA PHE A 9 3.19 8.90 7.16
C PHE A 9 1.71 9.19 7.42
N GLY A 10 1.36 10.40 7.86
CA GLY A 10 -0.03 10.83 8.02
C GLY A 10 -0.77 10.82 6.68
N GLY A 11 -0.24 11.54 5.69
CA GLY A 11 -0.85 11.60 4.36
C GLY A 11 -0.90 10.24 3.65
N PHE A 12 0.18 9.45 3.75
CA PHE A 12 0.23 8.11 3.17
C PHE A 12 -0.89 7.22 3.73
N LYS A 13 -1.05 7.19 5.06
CA LYS A 13 -2.07 6.37 5.72
C LYS A 13 -3.49 6.77 5.30
N GLU A 14 -3.78 8.07 5.22
CA GLU A 14 -5.10 8.55 4.82
C GLU A 14 -5.44 8.16 3.37
N ILE A 15 -4.51 8.38 2.44
CA ILE A 15 -4.67 8.02 1.03
C ILE A 15 -4.83 6.51 0.88
N GLU A 16 -4.03 5.72 1.60
CA GLU A 16 -4.05 4.26 1.52
C GLU A 16 -5.37 3.68 2.04
N GLU A 17 -5.89 4.21 3.15
CA GLU A 17 -7.18 3.78 3.67
C GLU A 17 -8.31 4.09 2.70
N GLU A 18 -8.28 5.25 2.04
CA GLU A 18 -9.28 5.61 1.05
C GLU A 18 -9.20 4.70 -0.18
N ALA A 19 -8.00 4.45 -0.70
CA ALA A 19 -7.78 3.52 -1.80
C ALA A 19 -8.30 2.10 -1.46
N SER A 20 -8.08 1.63 -0.22
CA SER A 20 -8.54 0.32 0.23
C SER A 20 -10.06 0.16 0.26
N LYS A 21 -10.81 1.25 0.51
CA LYS A 21 -12.29 1.22 0.50
C LYS A 21 -12.86 1.15 -0.90
N VAL A 22 -12.19 1.77 -1.86
CA VAL A 22 -12.62 1.81 -3.26
C VAL A 22 -12.27 0.49 -3.97
N MET A 23 -11.13 -0.12 -3.63
CA MET A 23 -10.67 -1.37 -4.23
C MET A 23 -11.39 -2.59 -3.65
N LYS A 24 -12.56 -2.92 -4.22
CA LYS A 24 -13.45 -4.00 -3.73
C LYS A 24 -13.34 -5.33 -4.48
N SER A 25 -12.70 -5.34 -5.65
CA SER A 25 -12.70 -6.48 -6.57
C SER A 25 -11.30 -6.79 -7.06
N CYS A 26 -10.96 -8.07 -7.09
CA CYS A 26 -9.74 -8.51 -7.73
C CYS A 26 -9.90 -8.40 -9.25
N GLY A 27 -8.87 -7.89 -9.93
CA GLY A 27 -8.84 -7.80 -11.40
C GLY A 27 -8.92 -9.18 -12.09
N ARG A 28 -8.64 -10.27 -11.37
CA ARG A 28 -8.66 -11.65 -11.89
C ARG A 28 -9.92 -12.43 -11.55
N CYS A 29 -10.32 -12.47 -10.27
CA CYS A 29 -11.44 -13.27 -9.76
C CYS A 29 -12.75 -12.48 -9.58
N GLY A 30 -12.73 -11.15 -9.66
CA GLY A 30 -13.82 -10.30 -9.20
C GLY A 30 -13.84 -10.16 -7.66
N PRO A 31 -14.98 -9.77 -7.07
CA PRO A 31 -15.13 -9.59 -5.62
C PRO A 31 -15.22 -10.94 -4.84
N PRO A 32 -14.96 -10.95 -3.52
CA PRO A 32 -14.54 -9.82 -2.69
C PRO A 32 -13.02 -9.81 -2.39
N LEU A 33 -12.46 -8.60 -2.35
CA LEU A 33 -11.21 -8.33 -1.63
C LEU A 33 -11.53 -8.05 -0.16
N VAL A 34 -10.74 -8.65 0.74
CA VAL A 34 -10.84 -8.39 2.18
C VAL A 34 -9.51 -7.93 2.74
N ARG A 35 -9.56 -7.14 3.81
CA ARG A 35 -8.35 -6.74 4.53
C ARG A 35 -7.67 -7.95 5.18
N ASN A 36 -6.36 -8.07 4.95
CA ASN A 36 -5.51 -9.19 5.38
C ASN A 36 -4.24 -8.69 6.11
N GLY A 37 -4.43 -7.68 6.96
CA GLY A 37 -3.36 -7.09 7.77
C GLY A 37 -2.55 -6.04 7.01
N TYR A 38 -1.28 -5.90 7.43
CA TYR A 38 -0.32 -4.99 6.85
C TYR A 38 0.95 -5.73 6.48
N ASP A 39 1.65 -5.23 5.48
CA ASP A 39 2.92 -5.77 4.99
C ASP A 39 3.98 -4.66 5.03
N PRO A 40 5.10 -4.84 5.75
CA PRO A 40 6.14 -3.83 5.80
C PRO A 40 6.95 -3.77 4.50
N GLU A 41 7.17 -2.57 3.96
CA GLU A 41 7.95 -2.35 2.73
C GLU A 41 8.91 -1.16 2.92
N LYS A 42 10.09 -1.20 2.27
CA LYS A 42 11.04 -0.08 2.28
C LYS A 42 10.99 0.63 0.93
N ILE A 43 10.78 1.94 0.97
CA ILE A 43 10.66 2.74 -0.25
C ILE A 43 11.58 3.95 -0.19
N ILE A 44 12.06 4.38 -1.36
CA ILE A 44 12.78 5.64 -1.53
C ILE A 44 11.75 6.72 -1.85
N THR A 45 11.82 7.84 -1.14
CA THR A 45 10.90 8.97 -1.33
C THR A 45 11.69 10.27 -1.38
N LEU A 46 11.00 11.38 -1.68
CA LEU A 46 11.59 12.72 -1.61
C LEU A 46 12.09 13.10 -0.19
N ILE A 47 11.60 12.43 0.86
CA ILE A 47 12.06 12.66 2.24
C ILE A 47 13.18 11.70 2.66
N GLY A 48 13.61 10.80 1.77
CA GLY A 48 14.61 9.77 2.01
C GLY A 48 14.04 8.36 2.02
N LYS A 49 14.83 7.42 2.55
CA LYS A 49 14.42 6.01 2.72
C LYS A 49 13.50 5.88 3.92
N VAL A 50 12.29 5.35 3.71
CA VAL A 50 11.31 5.15 4.76
C VAL A 50 10.77 3.73 4.74
N LYS A 51 10.33 3.25 5.90
CA LYS A 51 9.62 1.97 6.03
C LYS A 51 8.14 2.27 6.24
N ILE A 52 7.30 1.77 5.34
CA ILE A 52 5.84 1.87 5.43
C ILE A 52 5.26 0.50 5.79
N ASN A 53 4.08 0.50 6.44
CA ASN A 53 3.29 -0.71 6.66
C ASN A 53 2.07 -0.61 5.75
N ARG A 54 2.16 -1.13 4.53
CA ARG A 54 1.10 -1.03 3.52
C ARG A 54 -0.06 -1.97 3.83
N ILE A 55 -1.28 -1.57 3.48
CA ILE A 55 -2.48 -2.39 3.63
C ILE A 55 -2.42 -3.56 2.65
N ARG A 56 -2.54 -4.78 3.17
CA ARG A 56 -2.66 -5.98 2.35
C ARG A 56 -4.13 -6.36 2.22
N LEU A 57 -4.64 -6.38 0.99
CA LEU A 57 -5.95 -6.95 0.65
C LEU A 57 -5.74 -8.35 0.08
N ARG A 58 -6.69 -9.27 0.30
CA ARG A 58 -6.63 -10.63 -0.23
C ARG A 58 -7.92 -11.02 -0.95
N CYS A 59 -7.83 -11.52 -2.19
CA CYS A 59 -9.00 -12.13 -2.87
C CYS A 59 -9.36 -13.42 -2.15
N LYS A 60 -10.63 -13.54 -1.73
CA LYS A 60 -11.11 -14.79 -1.12
C LYS A 60 -11.24 -15.96 -2.11
N ASN A 61 -11.21 -15.70 -3.41
CA ASN A 61 -11.36 -16.71 -4.44
C ASN A 61 -10.02 -17.29 -4.92
N CYS A 62 -9.12 -16.45 -5.46
CA CYS A 62 -7.81 -16.93 -5.94
C CYS A 62 -6.69 -16.86 -4.88
N GLY A 63 -6.92 -16.20 -3.75
CA GLY A 63 -5.93 -16.05 -2.68
C GLY A 63 -4.83 -15.03 -2.94
N GLU A 64 -4.87 -14.31 -4.06
CA GLU A 64 -3.94 -13.25 -4.44
C GLU A 64 -4.00 -12.09 -3.45
N ASP A 65 -2.82 -11.59 -3.08
CA ASP A 65 -2.66 -10.40 -2.27
C ASP A 65 -2.51 -9.17 -3.18
N ILE A 66 -3.20 -8.10 -2.83
CA ILE A 66 -3.25 -6.84 -3.57
C ILE A 66 -2.97 -5.70 -2.60
N TYR A 67 -2.18 -4.73 -3.04
CA TYR A 67 -1.75 -3.60 -2.24
C TYR A 67 -2.25 -2.32 -2.92
N PRO A 68 -3.18 -1.56 -2.30
CA PRO A 68 -3.92 -0.51 -2.99
C PRO A 68 -3.09 0.59 -3.65
N LEU A 69 -1.89 0.85 -3.13
CA LEU A 69 -0.99 1.92 -3.61
C LEU A 69 0.28 1.39 -4.28
N ASP A 70 0.43 0.08 -4.50
CA ASP A 70 1.68 -0.46 -5.07
C ASP A 70 1.99 0.15 -6.45
N GLU A 71 1.00 0.30 -7.33
CA GLU A 71 1.20 0.97 -8.63
C GLU A 71 1.70 2.42 -8.48
N ALA A 72 1.23 3.15 -7.46
CA ALA A 72 1.67 4.52 -7.18
C ALA A 72 3.07 4.56 -6.54
N ILE A 73 3.43 3.53 -5.76
CA ILE A 73 4.73 3.38 -5.11
C ILE A 73 5.79 2.90 -6.09
N GLU A 74 5.46 2.03 -7.05
CA GLU A 74 6.39 1.56 -8.08
C GLU A 74 6.95 2.73 -8.90
N VAL A 75 6.17 3.79 -9.10
CA VAL A 75 6.63 5.06 -9.71
C VAL A 75 7.73 5.74 -8.87
N LEU A 76 7.79 5.49 -7.55
CA LEU A 76 8.75 6.09 -6.62
C LEU A 76 10.08 5.29 -6.49
N GLN A 77 10.25 4.24 -7.30
CA GLN A 77 11.41 3.32 -7.30
C GLN A 77 11.50 2.43 -6.06
N MET A 78 11.11 1.17 -6.23
CA MET A 78 11.36 0.10 -5.25
C MET A 78 12.83 -0.35 -5.36
N GLU A 79 13.54 -0.40 -4.23
CA GLU A 79 14.81 -1.15 -4.18
C GLU A 79 14.47 -2.64 -4.30
N LYS A 80 14.77 -3.26 -5.44
CA LYS A 80 14.86 -4.72 -5.50
C LYS A 80 16.13 -5.13 -4.75
N GLU A 81 15.97 -5.93 -3.70
CA GLU A 81 17.10 -6.62 -3.03
C GLU A 81 17.89 -7.47 -4.02
#